data_AF-A0A497LZB9-F1
#
_entry.id   AF-A0A497LZB9-F1
#
_cell.length_a   1.000
_cell.length_b   1.000
_cell.length_c   1.000
_cell.angle_alpha   90.00
_cell.angle_beta   90.00
_cell.angle_gamma   90.00
#
_symmetry.space_group_name_H-M   'P 1'
#
loop_
_entity.id
_entity.type
_entity.pdbx_description
1 polymer ?
#
loop_
_entity_poly.entity_id
_entity_poly.type
_entity_poly.pdbx_seq_one_letter_code
_entity_poly.pdbx_strand_id
1 'polypeptide(L)' 'PGLIYRMNEPKVVFLIFSAGKLVCVGAKKEKEVYEAVEKLKKILEENQLLIYPE' A
#
# COMPACT_ATOMS: atom_id res chain seq x y z
N PRO A 1 -2.87 13.34 8.80
CA PRO A 1 -3.46 12.10 9.38
C PRO A 1 -3.20 10.91 8.44
N GLY A 2 -3.02 9.69 8.95
CA GLY A 2 -2.69 8.50 8.14
C GLY A 2 -3.85 7.51 8.06
N LEU A 3 -4.01 6.84 6.91
CA LEU A 3 -4.94 5.73 6.69
C LEU A 3 -4.26 4.40 7.01
N ILE A 4 -4.93 3.53 7.76
CA ILE A 4 -4.45 2.18 8.06
C ILE A 4 -5.19 1.19 7.16
N TYR A 5 -4.45 0.48 6.30
CA TYR A 5 -4.99 -0.57 5.45
C TYR A 5 -4.37 -1.92 5.82
N ARG A 6 -5.20 -2.95 6.03
CA ARG A 6 -4.75 -4.30 6.42
C ARG A 6 -4.95 -5.25 5.24
N MET A 7 -3.86 -5.85 4.77
CA MET A 7 -3.88 -6.82 3.68
C MET A 7 -3.70 -8.23 4.25
N ASN A 8 -4.53 -9.17 3.80
CA ASN A 8 -4.47 -10.56 4.26
C ASN A 8 -3.38 -11.35 3.54
N GLU A 9 -3.17 -11.10 2.25
CA GLU A 9 -2.25 -11.86 1.40
C GLU A 9 -1.47 -10.93 0.46
N PRO A 10 -0.15 -10.72 0.66
CA PRO A 10 0.62 -11.11 1.83
C PRO A 10 0.11 -10.43 3.12
N LYS A 11 0.34 -11.06 4.28
CA LYS A 11 -0.16 -10.56 5.58
C LYS A 11 0.64 -9.35 6.05
N VAL A 12 0.20 -8.16 5.66
CA VAL A 12 0.86 -6.89 5.98
C VAL A 12 -0.13 -5.79 6.38
N VAL A 13 0.38 -4.73 6.98
CA VAL A 13 -0.37 -3.51 7.28
C VAL A 13 0.33 -2.32 6.65
N PHE A 14 -0.45 -1.47 6.00
CA PHE A 14 0.00 -0.21 5.43
C PHE A 14 -0.46 0.97 6.29
N LEU A 15 0.45 1.91 6.55
CA LEU A 15 0.14 3.25 7.02
C LEU A 15 0.40 4.23 5.88
N ILE A 16 -0.67 4.81 5.34
CA ILE A 16 -0.64 5.64 4.11
C ILE A 16 -0.87 7.10 4.50
N PHE A 17 -0.04 7.99 3.98
CA PHE A 17 -0.13 9.43 4.22
C PHE A 17 -0.61 10.16 2.97
N SER A 18 -1.34 11.26 3.14
CA SER A 18 -1.86 12.08 2.03
C SER A 18 -0.77 12.65 1.11
N ALA A 19 0.48 12.73 1.57
CA ALA A 19 1.63 13.13 0.78
C ALA A 19 2.17 12.03 -0.17
N GLY A 20 1.51 10.87 -0.25
CA GLY A 20 1.93 9.73 -1.07
C GLY A 20 3.00 8.84 -0.43
N LYS A 21 3.52 9.21 0.75
CA LYS A 21 4.38 8.34 1.55
C LYS A 21 3.57 7.19 2.14
N LEU A 22 4.17 6.01 2.22
CA LEU A 22 3.58 4.84 2.87
C LEU A 22 4.63 4.12 3.72
N VAL A 23 4.15 3.41 4.74
CA VAL A 23 4.94 2.45 5.52
C VAL A 23 4.26 1.09 5.40
N CYS A 24 5.02 0.07 5.01
CA CYS A 24 4.57 -1.32 4.97
C CYS A 24 5.22 -2.09 6.14
N VAL A 25 4.41 -2.74 6.98
CA VAL A 25 4.89 -3.56 8.10
C VAL A 25 4.27 -4.96 8.09
N GLY A 26 5.02 -5.94 8.61
CA GLY A 26 4.55 -7.33 8.77
C GLY A 26 5.06 -8.32 7.73
N ALA A 27 5.69 -7.83 6.64
CA ALA A 27 6.37 -8.69 5.68
C ALA A 27 7.59 -9.39 6.31
N LYS A 28 7.80 -10.66 5.96
CA LYS A 28 8.94 -11.47 6.41
C LYS A 28 10.08 -11.51 5.40
N LYS A 29 9.77 -11.24 4.13
CA LYS A 29 10.73 -11.24 3.03
C LYS A 29 10.54 -9.98 2.18
N GLU A 30 11.63 -9.50 1.59
CA GLU A 30 11.60 -8.32 0.71
C GLU A 30 10.62 -8.51 -0.47
N LYS A 31 10.57 -9.71 -1.05
CA LYS A 31 9.62 -10.07 -2.12
C LYS A 31 8.16 -9.81 -1.73
N GLU A 32 7.77 -10.08 -0.49
CA GLU A 32 6.41 -9.85 0.00
C GLU A 32 6.09 -8.35 0.07
N VAL A 33 7.09 -7.50 0.33
CA VAL A 33 6.91 -6.04 0.31
C VAL A 33 6.56 -5.57 -1.10
N TYR A 34 7.33 -6.01 -2.11
CA TYR A 34 7.05 -5.65 -3.50
C TYR A 34 5.68 -6.15 -3.97
N GLU A 35 5.34 -7.40 -3.67
CA GLU A 35 4.03 -7.97 -4.00
C GLU A 35 2.88 -7.20 -3.31
N ALA A 36 3.05 -6.83 -2.04
CA ALA A 36 2.04 -6.08 -1.31
C ALA A 36 1.84 -4.67 -1.87
N VAL A 37 2.94 -3.97 -2.18
CA VAL A 37 2.90 -2.62 -2.74
C VAL A 37 2.23 -2.63 -4.12
N GLU A 38 2.54 -3.61 -4.96
CA GLU A 38 1.91 -3.77 -6.27
C GLU A 38 0.40 -4.05 -6.15
N LYS A 39 -0.01 -4.92 -5.21
CA LYS A 39 -1.44 -5.14 -4.92
C LYS A 39 -2.12 -3.88 -4.41
N LEU A 40 -1.49 -3.14 -3.51
CA LEU A 40 -2.03 -1.88 -3.00
C LEU A 40 -2.21 -0.86 -4.13
N LYS A 41 -1.20 -0.71 -5.00
CA LYS A 41 -1.26 0.19 -6.15
C LYS A 41 -2.46 -0.12 -7.03
N LYS A 42 -2.65 -1.38 -7.43
CA LYS A 42 -3.80 -1.81 -8.24
C LYS A 42 -5.14 -1.47 -7.60
N ILE A 43 -5.28 -1.72 -6.29
CA ILE A 43 -6.51 -1.36 -5.55
C ILE A 43 -6.76 0.14 -5.61
N LEU A 44 -5.73 0.96 -5.41
CA LEU A 44 -5.88 2.42 -5.46
C LEU A 44 -6.23 2.91 -6.87
N GLU A 45 -5.62 2.34 -7.92
CA GLU A 45 -5.93 2.66 -9.31
C GLU A 45 -7.36 2.25 -9.70
N GLU A 46 -7.78 1.02 -9.39
CA GLU A 46 -9.13 0.50 -9.67
C GLU A 46 -10.23 1.32 -8.99
N ASN A 47 -9.95 1.86 -7.81
CA ASN A 47 -10.87 2.72 -7.07
C ASN A 47 -10.72 4.21 -7.41
N GLN A 48 -9.84 4.57 -8.36
CA GLN A 48 -9.56 5.96 -8.76
C GLN A 48 -9.11 6.85 -7.57
N LEU A 49 -8.36 6.27 -6.65
CA LEU A 49 -7.84 6.92 -5.44
C LEU A 49 -6.37 7.35 -5.58
N LEU A 50 -5.70 6.98 -6.66
CA LEU A 50 -4.33 7.37 -6.96
C LEU A 50 -4.32 8.47 -8.03
N ILE A 51 -3.82 9.64 -7.67
CA ILE A 51 -3.76 10.82 -8.55
C ILE A 51 -2.30 11.10 -8.87
N TYR A 52 -1.98 11.20 -10.16
CA TYR A 52 -0.67 11.59 -10.64
C TYR A 52 -0.74 13.07 -11.05
N PRO A 53 -0.05 13.97 -10.32
CA PRO A 53 0.09 15.36 -10.76
C PRO A 53 0.93 15.40 -12.05
N GLU A 54 0.58 16.32 -12.96
CA GLU A 54 1.37 16.64 -14.16
C GLU A 54 2.71 17.28 -13.82
#